data_AF-A0A0Q1CGY9-F1
#
_entry.id   AF-A0A0Q1CGY9-F1
#
_cell.length_a   1.000
_cell.length_b   1.000
_cell.length_c   1.000
_cell.angle_alpha   90.00
_cell.angle_beta   90.00
_cell.angle_gamma   90.00
#
_symmetry.space_group_name_H-M   'P 1'
#
loop_
_entity.id
_entity.type
_entity.pdbx_description
1 polymer ?
#
loop_
_entity_poly.entity_id
_entity_poly.type
_entity_poly.pdbx_seq_one_letter_code
_entity_poly.pdbx_strand_id
1 'polypeptide(L)'
;MKCKIIEIALSQFGIREIVGEEDNPEVLKYFDDLGWDGKDLKDETAWCAALVYWVLLKAGYKVSGKLNARSLLRVGVKTEAPEMGDIVVLWRKSPDDWRGHTGFFIRETEDLIFILGGNQGNRVSIQQYPKTRLLEYRSVCQTG
;
A
#
# COMPACT_ATOMS: atom_id res chain seq x y z
N MET A 1 -9.99 -8.94 11.03
CA MET A 1 -10.63 -7.64 11.37
C MET A 1 -9.67 -6.50 11.04
N LYS A 2 -10.15 -5.34 10.53
CA LYS A 2 -9.34 -4.20 10.05
C LYS A 2 -8.30 -3.70 11.07
N CYS A 3 -8.56 -3.87 12.36
CA CYS A 3 -7.60 -3.64 13.45
C CYS A 3 -6.25 -4.36 13.24
N LYS A 4 -6.26 -5.63 12.81
CA LYS A 4 -5.03 -6.42 12.53
C LYS A 4 -4.22 -5.88 11.35
N ILE A 5 -4.89 -5.32 10.33
CA ILE A 5 -4.21 -4.72 9.17
C ILE A 5 -3.37 -3.53 9.63
N ILE A 6 -3.97 -2.64 10.42
CA ILE A 6 -3.30 -1.43 10.91
C ILE A 6 -2.17 -1.76 11.88
N GLU A 7 -2.38 -2.71 12.79
CA GLU A 7 -1.32 -3.17 13.70
C GLU A 7 -0.09 -3.70 12.93
N ILE A 8 -0.32 -4.56 11.93
CA ILE A 8 0.77 -5.10 11.10
C ILE A 8 1.43 -3.98 10.31
N ALA A 9 0.66 -3.09 9.66
CA ALA A 9 1.22 -1.98 8.90
C ALA A 9 2.05 -1.03 9.78
N LEU A 10 1.58 -0.73 11.01
CA LEU A 10 2.29 0.12 11.97
C LEU A 10 3.53 -0.56 12.53
N SER A 11 3.55 -1.89 12.65
CA SER A 11 4.77 -2.62 13.04
C SER A 11 5.92 -2.43 12.04
N GLN A 12 5.61 -2.03 10.80
CA GLN A 12 6.59 -1.73 9.76
C GLN A 12 6.97 -0.24 9.70
N PHE A 13 6.38 0.60 10.56
CA PHE A 13 6.58 2.05 10.54
C PHE A 13 8.07 2.41 10.71
N GLY A 14 8.56 3.28 9.84
CA GLY A 14 9.94 3.74 9.86
C GLY A 14 10.93 2.86 9.08
N ILE A 15 10.55 1.65 8.64
CA ILE A 15 11.39 0.83 7.74
C ILE A 15 11.70 1.63 6.48
N ARG A 16 12.97 1.69 6.09
CA ARG A 16 13.47 2.48 4.96
C ARG A 16 14.09 1.59 3.91
N GLU A 17 13.97 1.97 2.65
CA GLU A 17 14.82 1.40 1.62
C GLU A 17 16.25 1.95 1.80
N ILE A 18 17.26 1.11 1.61
CA ILE A 18 18.66 1.54 1.57
C ILE A 18 18.95 1.93 0.13
N VAL A 19 19.44 3.14 -0.08
CA VAL A 19 19.86 3.62 -1.41
C VAL A 19 21.30 3.17 -1.62
N GLY A 20 21.54 2.24 -2.55
CA GLY A 20 22.88 1.73 -2.83
C GLY A 20 22.88 0.38 -3.55
N GLU A 21 24.03 -0.31 -3.52
CA GLU A 21 24.15 -1.69 -4.03
C GLU A 21 23.50 -2.72 -3.11
N GLU A 22 23.23 -2.35 -1.86
CA GLU A 22 22.57 -3.20 -0.86
C GLU A 22 21.09 -2.82 -0.73
N ASP A 23 20.23 -3.81 -0.95
CA ASP A 23 18.80 -3.69 -0.71
C ASP A 23 18.50 -3.89 0.79
N ASN A 24 17.51 -3.18 1.33
CA ASN A 24 17.08 -3.46 2.70
C ASN A 24 16.34 -4.82 2.74
N PRO A 25 16.82 -5.82 3.50
CA PRO A 25 16.16 -7.13 3.60
C PRO A 25 14.70 -7.02 4.08
N GLU A 26 14.37 -6.01 4.87
CA GLU A 26 13.01 -5.75 5.34
C GLU A 26 12.06 -5.25 4.23
N VAL A 27 12.60 -4.68 3.14
CA VAL A 27 11.81 -4.32 1.97
C VAL A 27 11.72 -5.51 1.01
N LEU A 28 12.83 -6.23 0.81
CA LEU A 28 12.87 -7.43 -0.02
C LEU A 28 11.90 -8.51 0.46
N LYS A 29 11.76 -8.71 1.79
CA LYS A 29 10.83 -9.70 2.35
C LYS A 29 9.39 -9.52 1.87
N TYR A 30 8.96 -8.28 1.56
CA TYR A 30 7.62 -8.03 1.06
C TYR A 30 7.39 -8.70 -0.29
N PHE A 31 8.41 -8.69 -1.14
CA PHE A 31 8.38 -9.32 -2.46
C PHE A 31 8.51 -10.83 -2.34
N ASP A 32 9.48 -11.31 -1.56
CA ASP A 32 9.78 -12.73 -1.40
C ASP A 32 8.57 -13.50 -0.81
N ASP A 33 7.94 -12.97 0.23
CA ASP A 33 6.74 -13.57 0.85
C ASP A 33 5.53 -13.59 -0.10
N LEU A 34 5.50 -12.70 -1.10
CA LEU A 34 4.48 -12.65 -2.15
C LEU A 34 4.84 -13.53 -3.35
N GLY A 35 6.00 -14.20 -3.34
CA GLY A 35 6.49 -15.06 -4.42
C GLY A 35 7.08 -14.30 -5.61
N TRP A 36 7.52 -13.05 -5.41
CA TRP A 36 8.20 -12.25 -6.41
C TRP A 36 9.69 -12.14 -6.07
N ASP A 37 10.56 -12.20 -7.08
CA ASP A 37 11.99 -11.95 -6.85
C ASP A 37 12.20 -10.45 -6.59
N GLY A 38 12.46 -10.10 -5.34
CA GLY A 38 12.69 -8.72 -4.93
C GLY A 38 13.90 -8.08 -5.63
N LYS A 39 14.87 -8.89 -6.12
CA LYS A 39 16.09 -8.40 -6.78
C LYS A 39 15.83 -7.92 -8.21
N ASP A 40 14.78 -8.44 -8.86
CA ASP A 40 14.37 -8.07 -10.21
C ASP A 40 13.41 -6.86 -10.23
N LEU A 41 12.90 -6.44 -9.07
CA LEU A 41 11.88 -5.39 -8.93
C LEU A 41 12.44 -4.12 -8.28
N LYS A 42 13.42 -3.51 -8.96
CA LYS A 42 14.06 -2.23 -8.55
C LYS A 42 13.26 -0.98 -8.90
N ASP A 43 12.03 -1.11 -9.37
CA ASP A 43 11.20 0.05 -9.70
C ASP A 43 10.62 0.62 -8.41
N GLU A 44 10.96 1.87 -8.08
CA GLU A 44 10.41 2.65 -6.95
C GLU A 44 8.87 2.51 -6.85
N THR A 45 8.20 2.23 -7.96
CA THR A 45 6.74 2.11 -8.03
C THR A 45 6.19 0.81 -7.40
N ALA A 46 7.00 -0.24 -7.21
CA ALA A 46 6.51 -1.57 -6.83
C ALA A 46 6.28 -1.76 -5.32
N TRP A 47 7.12 -1.16 -4.46
CA TRP A 47 7.11 -1.52 -3.03
C TRP A 47 5.98 -0.92 -2.20
N CYS A 48 5.34 0.17 -2.63
CA CYS A 48 4.12 0.66 -1.96
C CYS A 48 2.98 -0.37 -2.08
N ALA A 49 2.83 -0.99 -3.25
CA ALA A 49 1.89 -2.08 -3.49
C ALA A 49 2.33 -3.38 -2.79
N ALA A 50 3.64 -3.69 -2.82
CA ALA A 50 4.18 -4.85 -2.12
C ALA A 50 3.89 -4.81 -0.62
N LEU A 51 4.10 -3.66 0.04
CA LEU A 51 3.76 -3.51 1.47
C LEU A 51 2.28 -3.79 1.71
N VAL A 52 1.37 -3.20 0.93
CA VAL A 52 -0.07 -3.40 1.14
C VAL A 52 -0.45 -4.87 0.95
N TYR A 53 0.00 -5.51 -0.12
CA TYR A 53 -0.26 -6.94 -0.34
C TYR A 53 0.34 -7.81 0.77
N TRP A 54 1.55 -7.51 1.21
CA TRP A 54 2.20 -8.24 2.31
C TRP A 54 1.40 -8.12 3.61
N VAL A 55 0.95 -6.91 3.98
CA VAL A 55 0.12 -6.69 5.17
C VAL A 55 -1.19 -7.46 5.06
N LEU A 56 -1.85 -7.46 3.90
CA LEU A 56 -3.07 -8.24 3.67
C LEU A 56 -2.81 -9.75 3.84
N LEU A 57 -1.72 -10.26 3.28
CA LEU A 57 -1.30 -11.66 3.43
C LEU A 57 -1.11 -12.02 4.91
N LYS A 58 -0.35 -11.22 5.67
CA LYS A 58 -0.12 -11.45 7.11
C LYS A 58 -1.39 -11.29 7.95
N ALA A 59 -2.33 -10.45 7.51
CA ALA A 59 -3.65 -10.34 8.13
C ALA A 59 -4.57 -11.54 7.83
N GLY A 60 -4.15 -12.47 6.95
CA GLY A 60 -4.87 -13.70 6.60
C GLY A 60 -5.79 -13.56 5.38
N TYR A 61 -5.63 -12.50 4.58
CA TYR A 61 -6.38 -12.32 3.35
C TYR A 61 -5.69 -13.05 2.20
N LYS A 62 -6.50 -13.60 1.27
CA LYS A 62 -5.97 -14.08 0.00
C LYS A 62 -5.59 -12.88 -0.86
N VAL A 63 -4.34 -12.84 -1.29
CA VAL A 63 -3.81 -11.80 -2.15
C VAL A 63 -3.51 -12.37 -3.53
N SER A 64 -3.92 -11.64 -4.55
CA SER A 64 -3.60 -11.93 -5.95
C SER A 64 -3.50 -10.61 -6.69
N GLY A 65 -2.50 -10.45 -7.54
CA GLY A 65 -2.35 -9.22 -8.30
C GLY A 65 -0.95 -9.03 -8.85
N LYS A 66 -0.76 -7.88 -9.49
CA LYS A 66 0.55 -7.41 -9.95
C LYS A 66 1.08 -6.42 -8.91
N LEU A 67 2.40 -6.31 -8.76
CA LEU A 67 3.00 -5.34 -7.83
C LEU A 67 2.96 -3.91 -8.38
N ASN A 68 1.76 -3.38 -8.57
CA ASN A 68 1.51 -1.99 -8.87
C ASN A 68 0.26 -1.50 -8.14
N ALA A 69 0.24 -0.22 -7.77
CA ALA A 69 -0.82 0.37 -6.96
C ALA A 69 -2.23 0.21 -7.56
N ARG A 70 -2.37 0.29 -8.90
CA ARG A 70 -3.69 0.22 -9.56
C ARG A 70 -4.31 -1.18 -9.52
N SER A 71 -3.51 -2.24 -9.37
CA SER A 71 -4.06 -3.58 -9.23
C SER A 71 -4.94 -3.74 -7.97
N LEU A 72 -4.70 -2.90 -6.95
CA LEU A 72 -5.46 -2.90 -5.70
C LEU A 72 -6.90 -2.37 -5.88
N LEU A 73 -7.22 -1.73 -7.01
CA LEU A 73 -8.61 -1.39 -7.38
C LEU A 73 -9.51 -2.62 -7.50
N ARG A 74 -8.92 -3.82 -7.64
CA ARG A 74 -9.65 -5.10 -7.72
C ARG A 74 -9.70 -5.84 -6.38
N VAL A 75 -9.11 -5.29 -5.32
CA VAL A 75 -9.10 -5.88 -3.97
C VAL A 75 -10.27 -5.33 -3.17
N GLY A 76 -10.94 -6.19 -2.39
CA GLY A 76 -12.07 -5.79 -1.55
C GLY A 76 -13.23 -5.19 -2.36
N VAL A 77 -14.02 -4.33 -1.71
CA VAL A 77 -15.21 -3.66 -2.29
C VAL A 77 -15.00 -2.15 -2.29
N LYS A 78 -15.44 -1.47 -3.35
CA LYS A 78 -15.40 0.00 -3.41
C LYS A 78 -16.22 0.59 -2.27
N THR A 79 -15.73 1.65 -1.64
CA THR A 79 -16.47 2.39 -0.62
C THR A 79 -16.28 3.90 -0.81
N GLU A 80 -17.27 4.68 -0.38
CA GLU A 80 -17.19 6.15 -0.27
C GLU A 80 -17.04 6.59 1.19
N ALA A 81 -17.24 5.66 2.14
CA ALA A 81 -17.04 5.85 3.57
C ALA A 81 -15.89 4.94 4.03
N PRO A 82 -14.62 5.36 3.84
CA PRO A 82 -13.47 4.56 4.26
C PRO A 82 -13.34 4.50 5.78
N GLU A 83 -12.91 3.36 6.28
CA GLU A 83 -12.53 3.18 7.68
C GLU A 83 -11.01 2.95 7.80
N MET A 84 -10.47 3.18 9.00
CA MET A 84 -9.05 2.96 9.26
C MET A 84 -8.65 1.51 8.89
N GLY A 85 -7.64 1.37 8.04
CA GLY A 85 -7.20 0.06 7.50
C GLY A 85 -7.78 -0.31 6.13
N ASP A 86 -8.71 0.49 5.59
CA ASP A 86 -9.10 0.36 4.19
C ASP A 86 -7.98 0.78 3.25
N ILE A 87 -7.99 0.25 2.03
CA ILE A 87 -6.95 0.56 1.06
C ILE A 87 -7.31 1.86 0.34
N VAL A 88 -6.33 2.74 0.22
CA VAL A 88 -6.42 3.94 -0.62
C VAL A 88 -5.63 3.70 -1.89
N VAL A 89 -6.24 3.95 -3.05
CA VAL A 89 -5.55 3.91 -4.34
C VAL A 89 -5.55 5.32 -4.93
N LEU A 90 -4.36 5.85 -5.21
CA LEU A 90 -4.14 7.17 -5.78
C LEU A 90 -3.50 7.06 -7.17
N TRP A 91 -3.76 8.03 -8.04
CA TRP A 91 -2.94 8.23 -9.24
C TRP A 91 -1.65 9.01 -8.88
N ARG A 92 -0.59 8.87 -9.70
CA ARG A 92 0.71 9.55 -9.45
C ARG A 92 1.02 10.68 -10.43
N LYS A 93 0.95 10.43 -11.74
CA LYS A 93 1.24 11.44 -12.78
C LYS A 93 -0.02 12.06 -13.36
N SER A 94 -0.97 11.23 -13.76
CA SER A 94 -2.29 11.64 -14.20
C SER A 94 -3.32 10.53 -13.91
N PRO A 95 -4.63 10.84 -13.91
CA PRO A 95 -5.70 9.85 -13.74
C PRO A 95 -5.66 8.71 -14.77
N ASP A 96 -5.13 8.95 -15.96
CA ASP A 96 -5.07 7.95 -17.04
C ASP A 96 -3.75 7.15 -17.05
N ASP A 97 -2.73 7.60 -16.31
CA ASP A 97 -1.41 6.96 -16.28
C ASP A 97 -1.36 5.75 -15.35
N TRP A 98 -0.83 4.62 -15.82
CA TRP A 98 -0.80 3.36 -15.06
C TRP A 98 -0.12 3.46 -13.68
N ARG A 99 0.77 4.44 -13.45
CA ARG A 99 1.46 4.64 -12.18
C ARG A 99 0.49 5.18 -11.13
N GLY A 100 0.57 4.61 -9.94
CA GLY A 100 -0.23 5.02 -8.80
C GLY A 100 0.58 5.06 -7.52
N HIS A 101 -0.11 5.37 -6.43
CA HIS A 101 0.36 5.21 -5.06
C HIS A 101 -0.72 4.53 -4.23
N THR A 102 -0.33 3.84 -3.17
CA THR A 102 -1.27 3.14 -2.32
C THR A 102 -0.76 2.98 -0.89
N GLY A 103 -1.70 2.75 0.02
CA GLY A 103 -1.46 2.43 1.42
C GLY A 103 -2.77 2.27 2.16
N PHE A 104 -2.71 2.24 3.48
CA PHE A 104 -3.88 2.10 4.34
C PHE A 104 -4.39 3.45 4.81
N PHE A 105 -5.70 3.64 4.71
CA PHE A 105 -6.42 4.82 5.18
C PHE A 105 -6.24 4.97 6.69
N ILE A 106 -5.89 6.17 7.12
CA ILE A 106 -5.82 6.56 8.54
C ILE A 106 -6.96 7.51 8.89
N ARG A 107 -7.08 8.60 8.13
CA ARG A 107 -8.13 9.61 8.26
C ARG A 107 -8.16 10.50 7.01
N GLU A 108 -9.17 11.34 6.90
CA GLU A 108 -9.22 12.42 5.92
C GLU A 108 -9.69 13.74 6.53
N THR A 109 -9.43 14.83 5.83
CA THR A 109 -10.04 16.14 6.03
C THR A 109 -10.86 16.50 4.79
N GLU A 110 -11.31 17.74 4.67
CA GLU A 110 -12.00 18.22 3.46
C GLU A 110 -11.17 17.98 2.18
N ASP A 111 -9.87 18.32 2.21
CA ASP A 111 -9.01 18.28 1.01
C ASP A 111 -7.94 17.18 1.01
N LEU A 112 -7.66 16.55 2.16
CA LEU A 112 -6.50 15.68 2.33
C LEU A 112 -6.88 14.29 2.82
N ILE A 113 -6.10 13.30 2.39
CA ILE A 113 -6.17 11.91 2.83
C ILE A 113 -4.85 11.55 3.49
N PHE A 114 -4.89 10.99 4.70
CA PHE A 114 -3.72 10.51 5.43
C PHE A 114 -3.60 9.00 5.26
N ILE A 115 -2.45 8.55 4.77
CA ILE A 115 -2.21 7.18 4.36
C ILE A 115 -0.95 6.64 5.04
N LEU A 116 -1.07 5.48 5.69
CA LEU A 116 0.07 4.67 6.12
C LEU A 116 0.52 3.78 4.95
N GLY A 117 1.68 4.07 4.39
CA GLY A 117 2.16 3.39 3.18
C GLY A 117 3.67 3.34 3.10
N GLY A 118 4.16 2.43 2.24
CA GLY A 118 5.57 2.30 1.87
C GLY A 118 5.92 3.29 0.75
N ASN A 119 7.22 3.45 0.48
CA ASN A 119 7.72 4.45 -0.47
C ASN A 119 7.32 5.91 -0.24
N GLN A 120 7.10 6.30 1.01
CA GLN A 120 6.72 7.66 1.33
C GLN A 120 7.96 8.45 1.75
N GLY A 121 8.81 8.78 0.76
CA GLY A 121 10.14 9.34 0.99
C GLY A 121 11.12 8.26 1.45
N ASN A 122 11.19 7.17 0.67
CA ASN A 122 11.99 5.97 0.92
C ASN A 122 11.78 5.32 2.28
N ARG A 123 10.54 5.39 2.80
CA ARG A 123 10.17 4.75 4.07
C ARG A 123 8.70 4.36 4.16
N VAL A 124 8.39 3.45 5.07
CA VAL A 124 7.06 3.28 5.63
C VAL A 124 6.78 4.43 6.58
N SER A 125 5.75 5.22 6.31
CA SER A 125 5.36 6.34 7.18
C SER A 125 3.88 6.69 6.97
N ILE A 126 3.39 7.71 7.67
CA ILE A 126 2.10 8.33 7.36
C ILE A 126 2.37 9.61 6.57
N GLN A 127 1.77 9.74 5.39
CA GLN A 127 1.79 10.96 4.57
C GLN A 127 0.39 11.40 4.20
N GLN A 128 0.26 12.70 3.93
CA GLN A 128 -0.97 13.30 3.41
C GLN A 128 -0.90 13.43 1.89
N TYR A 129 -2.02 13.22 1.22
CA TYR A 129 -2.19 13.39 -0.21
C TYR A 129 -3.46 14.20 -0.51
N PRO A 130 -3.48 15.04 -1.55
CA PRO A 130 -4.70 15.71 -2.00
C PRO A 130 -5.77 14.68 -2.39
N LYS A 131 -7.03 14.91 -2.00
CA LYS A 131 -8.17 14.09 -2.42
C LYS A 131 -8.36 14.05 -3.94
N THR A 132 -7.91 15.09 -4.66
CA THR A 132 -7.89 15.11 -6.13
C THR A 132 -7.05 13.99 -6.74
N ARG A 133 -6.14 13.38 -5.95
CA ARG A 133 -5.36 12.21 -6.37
C ARG A 133 -6.07 10.87 -6.19
N LEU A 134 -7.21 10.84 -5.50
CA LEU A 134 -7.94 9.62 -5.21
C LEU A 134 -8.49 9.00 -6.49
N LEU A 135 -8.22 7.71 -6.66
CA LEU A 135 -8.94 6.88 -7.61
C LEU A 135 -10.10 6.20 -6.89
N GLU A 136 -9.82 5.38 -5.88
CA GLU A 136 -10.85 4.70 -5.09
C GLU A 136 -10.36 4.38 -3.67
N TYR A 137 -11.33 4.30 -2.74
CA TYR A 137 -11.16 3.56 -1.49
C TYR A 137 -11.69 2.13 -1.65
N ARG A 138 -10.96 1.17 -1.08
CA ARG A 138 -11.32 -0.25 -1.12
C ARG A 138 -11.41 -0.81 0.29
N SER A 139 -12.62 -1.18 0.69
CA SER A 139 -12.90 -1.83 1.97
C SER A 139 -12.56 -3.31 1.91
N VAL A 140 -11.74 -3.77 2.87
CA VAL A 140 -11.31 -5.16 3.00
C VAL A 140 -11.90 -5.81 4.25
N CYS A 141 -13.15 -6.26 4.15
CA CYS A 141 -13.76 -7.12 5.17
C CYS A 141 -13.28 -8.57 4.94
N GLN A 142 -12.92 -9.30 6.00
CA GLN A 142 -12.73 -10.76 5.88
C GLN A 142 -14.08 -11.34 5.42
N THR A 143 -14.13 -11.86 4.20
CA THR A 143 -15.12 -12.88 3.86
C THR A 143 -14.80 -14.09 4.71
N GLY A 144 -15.66 -14.38 5.69
CA GLY A 144 -15.54 -15.56 6.54
C GLY A 144 -15.51 -16.85 5.75
#